data_AF-W9S1T8-F1
#
_entry.id   AF-W9S1T8-F1
#
_cell.length_a   1.000
_cell.length_b   1.000
_cell.length_c   1.000
_cell.angle_alpha   90.00
_cell.angle_beta   90.00
_cell.angle_gamma   90.00
#
_symmetry.space_group_name_H-M   'P 1'
#
loop_
_entity.id
_entity.type
_entity.pdbx_description
1 polymer ?
#
loop_
_entity_poly.entity_id
_entity_poly.type
_entity_poly.pdbx_seq_one_letter_code
_entity_poly.pdbx_strand_id
1 'polypeptide(L)'
;MIEEILARVATSSMRALFNTKRSCTLFNEVGNSNYVYRYVSLDRLTLNFSYMRPEECSFYQKCIESENPEAMYREGLWEALKKILMEI
;
A
#
# COMPACT_ATOMS: atom_id res chain seq x y z
N MET A 1 14.91 9.08 -11.12
CA MET A 1 15.44 9.97 -10.05
C MET A 1 14.41 10.36 -9.00
N ILE A 2 13.45 11.29 -9.23
CA ILE A 2 12.47 11.68 -8.17
C ILE A 2 11.57 10.50 -7.78
N GLU A 3 11.07 9.76 -8.76
CA GLU A 3 10.22 8.58 -8.53
C GLU A 3 10.92 7.50 -7.69
N GLU A 4 12.19 7.22 -7.98
CA GLU A 4 13.02 6.30 -7.19
C GLU A 4 13.26 6.80 -5.75
N ILE A 5 13.47 8.11 -5.57
CA ILE A 5 13.59 8.70 -4.23
C ILE A 5 12.29 8.50 -3.47
N LEU A 6 11.14 8.78 -4.10
CA LEU A 6 9.83 8.60 -3.48
C LEU A 6 9.53 7.12 -3.20
N ALA A 7 9.95 6.20 -4.06
CA ALA A 7 9.85 4.76 -3.80
C ALA A 7 10.67 4.35 -2.57
N ARG A 8 11.90 4.85 -2.43
CA ARG A 8 12.71 4.59 -1.21
C ARG A 8 12.08 5.17 0.04
N VAL A 9 11.53 6.39 -0.04
CA VAL A 9 10.77 7.01 1.05
C VAL A 9 9.56 6.14 1.40
N ALA A 10 8.84 5.65 0.40
CA ALA A 10 7.67 4.78 0.56
C ALA A 10 8.01 3.44 1.23
N THR A 11 9.14 2.83 0.88
CA THR A 11 9.64 1.62 1.53
C THR A 11 9.96 1.85 3.00
N SER A 12 10.46 3.04 3.36
CA SER A 12 10.76 3.36 4.75
C SER A 12 9.49 3.56 5.58
N SER A 13 8.45 4.18 5.02
CA SER A 13 7.16 4.40 5.69
C SER A 13 6.12 4.97 4.74
N MET A 14 4.92 4.39 4.74
CA MET A 14 3.72 4.97 4.12
C MET A 14 3.45 6.41 4.60
N ARG A 15 3.65 6.69 5.90
CA ARG A 15 3.45 8.04 6.46
C ARG A 15 4.46 9.04 5.90
N ALA A 16 5.71 8.62 5.72
CA ALA A 16 6.75 9.48 5.13
C ALA A 16 6.40 9.81 3.68
N LEU A 17 5.90 8.84 2.90
CA LEU A 17 5.42 9.10 1.55
C LEU A 17 4.29 10.13 1.54
N PHE A 18 3.24 9.96 2.36
CA PHE A 18 2.13 10.90 2.39
C PHE A 18 2.54 12.31 2.78
N ASN A 19 3.42 12.45 3.78
CA ASN A 19 3.95 13.76 4.16
C ASN A 19 4.76 14.40 3.02
N THR A 20 5.56 13.60 2.31
CA THR A 20 6.36 14.07 1.16
C THR A 20 5.47 14.48 0.00
N LYS A 21 4.40 13.73 -0.30
CA LYS A 21 3.41 14.11 -1.32
C LYS A 21 2.74 15.45 -1.02
N ARG A 22 2.51 15.75 0.26
CA ARG A 22 1.89 17.01 0.69
C ARG A 22 2.81 18.22 0.61
N SER A 23 4.12 18.05 0.42
CA SER A 23 5.06 19.18 0.42
C SER A 23 5.08 19.96 -0.90
N CYS A 24 4.81 19.31 -2.04
CA CYS A 24 4.70 19.99 -3.32
C CYS A 24 3.90 19.19 -4.37
N THR A 25 3.39 19.89 -5.38
CA THR A 25 2.60 19.30 -6.47
C THR A 25 3.37 18.25 -7.25
N LEU A 26 4.65 18.49 -7.54
CA LEU A 26 5.51 17.52 -8.24
C LEU A 26 5.63 16.20 -7.46
N PHE A 27 5.85 16.25 -6.15
CA PHE A 27 5.91 15.04 -5.33
C PHE A 27 4.56 14.37 -5.18
N ASN A 28 3.47 15.14 -5.16
CA ASN A 28 2.14 14.55 -5.19
C ASN A 28 1.92 13.77 -6.49
N GLU A 29 2.22 14.36 -7.65
CA GLU A 29 2.05 13.73 -8.96
C GLU A 29 2.92 12.47 -9.11
N VAL A 30 4.23 12.60 -8.89
CA VAL A 30 5.17 11.47 -9.03
C VAL A 30 4.92 10.42 -7.95
N GLY A 31 4.60 10.83 -6.72
CA GLY A 31 4.28 9.94 -5.62
C GLY A 31 2.95 9.19 -5.76
N ASN A 32 2.17 9.44 -6.81
CA ASN A 32 0.98 8.68 -7.18
C ASN A 32 1.25 7.59 -8.26
N SER A 33 2.49 7.41 -8.69
CA SER A 33 2.82 6.42 -9.72
C SER A 33 2.73 4.98 -9.20
N ASN A 34 2.43 4.04 -10.11
CA ASN A 34 2.43 2.60 -9.79
C ASN A 34 3.79 2.13 -9.27
N TYR A 35 4.90 2.67 -9.81
CA TYR A 35 6.23 2.32 -9.34
C TYR A 35 6.41 2.63 -7.86
N VAL A 36 5.99 3.81 -7.40
CA VAL A 36 6.07 4.16 -5.97
C VAL A 36 5.20 3.22 -5.14
N TYR A 37 3.96 2.98 -5.56
CA TYR A 37 3.02 2.12 -4.83
C TYR A 37 3.45 0.64 -4.76
N ARG A 38 4.20 0.15 -5.75
CA ARG A 38 4.84 -1.17 -5.72
C ARG A 38 5.76 -1.36 -4.50
N TYR A 39 6.39 -0.28 -4.02
CA TYR A 39 7.39 -0.31 -2.96
C TYR A 39 6.93 0.30 -1.63
N VAL A 40 5.67 0.73 -1.51
CA VAL A 40 5.14 1.27 -0.25
C VAL A 40 5.11 0.17 0.82
N SER A 41 5.67 0.47 1.99
CA SER A 41 5.53 -0.36 3.18
C SER A 41 4.10 -0.31 3.72
N LEU A 42 3.52 -1.47 4.01
CA LEU A 42 2.22 -1.63 4.66
C LEU A 42 2.34 -1.97 6.15
N ASP A 43 3.52 -1.83 6.75
CA ASP A 43 3.83 -2.12 8.15
C ASP A 43 2.81 -1.54 9.16
N ARG A 44 2.32 -0.33 8.89
CA ARG A 44 1.33 0.36 9.76
C ARG A 44 -0.12 0.13 9.37
N LEU A 45 -0.38 -0.56 8.27
CA LEU A 45 -1.73 -0.90 7.85
C LEU A 45 -2.15 -2.20 8.53
N THR A 46 -2.90 -2.09 9.62
CA THR A 46 -3.57 -3.23 10.24
C THR A 46 -4.66 -3.74 9.31
N LEU A 47 -4.47 -4.95 8.79
CA LEU A 47 -5.46 -5.64 7.98
C LEU A 47 -6.54 -6.25 8.86
N ASN A 48 -7.37 -5.40 9.44
CA ASN A 48 -8.68 -5.83 9.87
C ASN A 48 -9.65 -5.56 8.71
N PHE A 49 -9.70 -6.48 7.75
CA PHE A 49 -10.50 -6.33 6.53
C PHE A 49 -11.99 -6.06 6.81
N SER A 50 -12.49 -6.49 7.98
CA SER A 50 -13.86 -6.22 8.42
C SER A 50 -14.11 -4.76 8.84
N TYR A 51 -13.07 -3.96 9.05
CA TYR A 51 -13.18 -2.60 9.62
C TYR A 51 -12.28 -1.56 8.94
N MET A 52 -11.77 -1.82 7.73
CA MET A 52 -11.03 -0.81 6.98
C MET A 52 -11.94 0.34 6.54
N ARG A 53 -11.43 1.56 6.66
CA ARG A 53 -12.12 2.75 6.11
C ARG A 53 -12.08 2.72 4.58
N PRO A 54 -13.04 3.36 3.89
CA PRO A 54 -13.04 3.43 2.42
C PRO A 54 -11.71 3.88 1.82
N GLU A 55 -11.04 4.86 2.45
CA GLU A 55 -9.76 5.39 1.98
C GLU A 55 -8.62 4.38 2.13
N GLU A 56 -8.65 3.58 3.21
CA GLU A 56 -7.69 2.50 3.44
C GLU A 56 -7.89 1.37 2.42
N CYS A 57 -9.15 1.04 2.10
CA CYS A 57 -9.49 0.09 1.04
C CYS A 57 -8.99 0.56 -0.33
N SER A 58 -9.27 1.81 -0.72
CA SER A 58 -8.80 2.35 -2.00
C SER A 58 -7.28 2.40 -2.09
N PHE A 59 -6.61 2.76 -1.00
CA PHE A 59 -5.14 2.75 -0.92
C PHE A 59 -4.58 1.33 -1.07
N TYR A 60 -5.14 0.35 -0.35
CA TYR A 60 -4.69 -1.04 -0.41
C TYR A 60 -4.92 -1.64 -1.80
N GLN A 61 -6.09 -1.36 -2.40
CA GLN A 61 -6.41 -1.76 -3.76
C GLN A 61 -5.40 -1.18 -4.77
N LYS A 62 -5.02 0.09 -4.62
CA LYS A 62 -3.97 0.71 -5.45
C LYS A 62 -2.62 0.01 -5.30
N CYS A 63 -2.29 -0.48 -4.11
CA CYS A 63 -1.07 -1.26 -3.89
C CYS A 63 -1.12 -2.62 -4.62
N ILE A 64 -2.26 -3.31 -4.58
CA ILE A 64 -2.48 -4.56 -5.35
C ILE A 64 -2.33 -4.31 -6.86
N GLU A 65 -3.00 -3.29 -7.39
CA GLU A 65 -2.93 -2.92 -8.82
C GLU A 65 -1.53 -2.50 -9.26
N SER A 66 -0.69 -2.09 -8.32
CA SER A 66 0.71 -1.73 -8.56
C SER A 66 1.68 -2.91 -8.38
N GLU A 67 1.15 -4.11 -8.16
CA GLU A 67 1.90 -5.35 -7.92
C GLU A 67 2.81 -5.24 -6.69
N ASN A 68 2.34 -4.58 -5.63
CA ASN A 68 3.05 -4.52 -4.37
C ASN A 68 3.15 -5.94 -3.75
N PRO A 69 4.36 -6.49 -3.54
CA PRO A 69 4.53 -7.85 -3.04
C PRO A 69 3.92 -8.07 -1.65
N GLU A 70 4.00 -7.06 -0.77
CA GLU A 70 3.44 -7.14 0.58
C GLU A 70 1.91 -7.18 0.53
N ALA A 71 1.29 -6.36 -0.32
CA ALA A 71 -0.16 -6.36 -0.53
C ALA A 71 -0.65 -7.71 -1.09
N MET A 72 0.02 -8.21 -2.14
CA MET A 72 -0.36 -9.48 -2.76
C MET A 72 -0.20 -10.66 -1.79
N TYR A 73 0.88 -10.69 -1.00
CA TYR A 73 1.08 -11.71 0.03
C TYR A 73 -0.04 -11.70 1.06
N ARG A 74 -0.36 -10.51 1.57
CA ARG A 74 -1.42 -10.33 2.57
C ARG A 74 -2.80 -10.73 2.04
N GLU A 75 -3.10 -10.43 0.78
CA GLU A 75 -4.34 -10.84 0.12
C GLU A 75 -4.43 -12.36 -0.03
N GLY A 76 -3.35 -13.00 -0.50
CA GLY A 76 -3.28 -14.46 -0.61
C GLY A 76 -3.43 -15.16 0.74
N LEU A 77 -2.81 -14.61 1.79
CA LEU A 77 -2.94 -15.12 3.16
C LEU A 77 -4.38 -15.00 3.68
N TRP A 78 -5.05 -13.89 3.39
CA TRP A 78 -6.44 -13.67 3.78
C TRP A 78 -7.41 -14.63 3.09
N GLU A 79 -7.25 -14.85 1.79
CA GLU A 79 -8.05 -15.81 1.04
C GLU A 79 -7.79 -17.25 1.51
N ALA A 80 -6.55 -17.59 1.87
CA ALA A 80 -6.23 -18.89 2.46
C ALA A 80 -6.88 -19.06 3.84
N LEU A 81 -6.80 -18.03 4.71
CA LEU A 81 -7.39 -18.06 6.04
C LEU A 81 -8.92 -18.17 5.98
N LYS A 82 -9.57 -17.44 5.08
CA LYS A 82 -11.01 -17.54 4.82
C LYS A 82 -11.44 -18.96 4.51
N LYS A 83 -10.69 -19.67 3.66
CA LYS A 83 -10.99 -21.07 3.32
C LYS A 83 -10.90 -21.95 4.56
N ILE A 84 -9.82 -21.82 5.35
CA ILE A 84 -9.64 -22.59 6.59
C ILE A 84 -10.75 -22.31 7.60
N LEU A 85 -11.13 -21.04 7.80
CA LEU A 85 -12.16 -20.65 8.75
C LEU A 85 -13.59 -21.00 8.30
N MET A 86 -13.83 -21.16 6.99
CA MET A 86 -15.12 -21.58 6.43
C MET A 86 -15.22 -23.11 6.25
N GLU A 87 -14.14 -23.85 6.48
CA GLU A 87 -14.10 -25.33 6.44
C GLU A 87 -14.29 -25.98 7.84
N ILE A 88 -14.52 -25.19 8.90
CA ILE A 88 -14.90 -25.64 10.25
C ILE A 88 -16.36 -25.25 10.52
#